data_AF-A0A559UMN4-F1
#
_entry.id   AF-A0A559UMN4-F1
#
_cell.length_a   1.000
_cell.length_b   1.000
_cell.length_c   1.000
_cell.angle_alpha   90.00
_cell.angle_beta   90.00
_cell.angle_gamma   90.00
#
_symmetry.space_group_name_H-M   'P 1'
#
loop_
_entity.id
_entity.type
_entity.pdbx_description
1 polymer ?
#
loop_
_entity_poly.entity_id
_entity_poly.type
_entity_poly.pdbx_seq_one_letter_code
_entity_poly.pdbx_strand_id
1 'polypeptide(L)'
;MATDYDTPRKTDDDVDSDSLEELKARRNDKSTSAVDVDEFEAAEGLELPGADLSNEELAVRVLPKQQDEFTCMSCFLVHHRSQLAREKNGQPICRDCD
;
A
#
# COMPACT_ATOMS: atom_id res chain seq x y z
N MET A 1 8.19 -22.39 -16.47
CA MET A 1 9.39 -23.26 -16.37
C MET A 1 10.02 -22.96 -15.02
N ALA A 2 10.05 -23.93 -14.12
CA ALA A 2 10.61 -23.75 -12.79
C ALA A 2 12.11 -24.04 -12.86
N THR A 3 12.93 -23.00 -12.71
CA THR A 3 14.37 -23.13 -12.48
C THR A 3 14.57 -23.74 -11.10
N ASP A 4 15.08 -24.97 -11.07
CA ASP A 4 15.40 -25.73 -9.87
C ASP A 4 16.73 -25.21 -9.30
N TYR A 5 16.66 -24.64 -8.09
CA TYR A 5 17.74 -23.96 -7.39
C TYR A 5 18.37 -24.85 -6.29
N ASP A 6 18.29 -26.18 -6.41
CA ASP A 6 18.91 -27.12 -5.47
C ASP A 6 20.32 -27.57 -5.90
N THR A 7 21.13 -26.65 -6.43
CA THR A 7 22.57 -26.92 -6.64
C THR A 7 23.33 -26.77 -5.33
N PRO A 8 24.07 -27.79 -4.86
CA PRO A 8 24.87 -27.71 -3.65
C PRO A 8 25.88 -26.56 -3.76
N ARG A 9 25.87 -25.65 -2.77
CA ARG A 9 26.85 -24.56 -2.68
C ARG A 9 28.25 -25.17 -2.70
N LYS A 10 29.02 -24.88 -3.75
CA LYS A 10 30.47 -25.01 -3.69
C LYS A 10 30.95 -24.08 -2.58
N THR A 11 31.87 -24.56 -1.76
CA THR A 11 32.53 -23.76 -0.72
C THR A 11 33.14 -22.52 -1.37
N ASP A 12 32.58 -21.37 -1.03
CA ASP A 12 32.81 -20.04 -1.63
C ASP A 12 34.14 -19.41 -1.20
N ASP A 13 34.91 -20.08 -0.33
CA ASP A 13 36.13 -19.55 0.32
C ASP A 13 37.22 -19.07 -0.68
N ASP A 14 37.31 -19.67 -1.87
CA ASP A 14 38.27 -19.26 -2.91
C ASP A 14 37.70 -18.24 -3.90
N VAL A 15 36.38 -18.02 -3.95
CA VAL A 15 35.74 -17.04 -4.86
C VAL A 15 35.56 -15.68 -4.17
N ASP A 16 35.34 -15.69 -2.85
CA ASP A 16 35.19 -14.49 -2.02
C ASP A 16 36.48 -13.65 -1.95
N SER A 17 37.66 -14.27 -2.01
CA SER A 17 38.96 -13.61 -1.86
C SER A 17 39.35 -12.78 -3.09
N ASP A 18 39.19 -13.34 -4.30
CA ASP A 18 39.41 -12.62 -5.57
C ASP A 18 38.38 -11.49 -5.77
N SER A 19 37.13 -11.72 -5.35
CA SER A 19 36.05 -10.73 -5.42
C SER A 19 36.33 -9.51 -4.54
N LEU A 20 36.86 -9.72 -3.32
CA LEU A 20 37.18 -8.65 -2.37
C LEU A 20 38.31 -7.73 -2.85
N GLU A 21 39.35 -8.27 -3.48
CA GLU A 21 40.43 -7.45 -4.04
C GLU A 21 39.98 -6.66 -5.26
N GLU A 22 39.17 -7.26 -6.13
CA GLU A 22 38.60 -6.55 -7.29
C GLU A 22 37.62 -5.45 -6.83
N LEU A 23 36.81 -5.71 -5.80
CA LEU A 23 35.95 -4.71 -5.14
C LEU A 23 36.76 -3.55 -4.56
N LYS A 24 37.94 -3.83 -3.99
CA LYS A 24 38.82 -2.83 -3.38
C LYS A 24 39.48 -1.94 -4.43
N ALA A 25 39.89 -2.51 -5.57
CA ALA A 25 40.42 -1.77 -6.71
C ALA A 25 39.34 -0.84 -7.31
N ARG A 26 38.13 -1.36 -7.56
CA ARG A 26 37.00 -0.57 -8.08
C ARG A 26 36.57 0.56 -7.13
N ARG A 27 36.69 0.35 -5.81
CA ARG A 27 36.38 1.38 -4.80
C ARG A 27 37.36 2.56 -4.85
N ASN A 28 38.61 2.31 -5.21
CA ASN A 28 39.64 3.35 -5.28
C ASN A 28 39.51 4.18 -6.57
N ASP A 29 39.08 3.59 -7.69
CA ASP A 29 38.82 4.30 -8.95
C ASP A 29 37.53 5.13 -8.90
N LYS A 30 36.56 4.73 -8.06
CA LYS A 30 35.34 5.48 -7.81
C LYS A 30 35.53 6.44 -6.63
N SER A 31 36.60 7.23 -6.64
CA SER A 31 36.66 8.46 -5.85
C SER A 31 35.54 9.37 -6.36
N THR A 32 34.42 9.31 -5.66
CA THR A 32 33.18 10.03 -5.87
C THR A 32 33.42 11.54 -5.83
N SER A 33 33.87 12.11 -6.94
CA SER A 33 33.79 13.54 -7.17
C SER A 33 32.40 13.86 -7.70
N ALA A 34 31.65 14.64 -6.91
CA ALA A 34 30.38 15.27 -7.25
C ALA A 34 29.13 14.38 -7.23
N VAL A 35 28.70 13.96 -6.03
CA VAL A 35 27.25 13.86 -5.73
C VAL A 35 27.06 14.32 -4.29
N ASP A 36 27.21 15.62 -4.06
CA ASP A 36 26.82 16.30 -2.82
C ASP A 36 25.51 17.07 -3.11
N VAL A 37 24.56 16.37 -3.70
CA VAL A 37 23.17 16.84 -3.79
C VAL A 37 22.48 16.12 -2.66
N ASP A 38 22.00 16.88 -1.67
CA ASP A 38 21.28 16.32 -0.54
C ASP A 38 20.07 15.54 -1.09
N GLU A 39 19.95 14.26 -0.73
CA GLU A 39 18.90 13.38 -1.27
C GLU A 39 17.50 13.93 -0.96
N PHE A 40 17.39 14.73 0.10
CA PHE A 40 16.18 15.48 0.44
C PHE A 40 15.89 16.59 -0.58
N GLU A 41 16.89 17.36 -0.99
CA GLU A 41 16.76 18.45 -1.98
C GLU A 41 16.47 17.90 -3.40
N ALA A 42 17.01 16.72 -3.73
CA ALA A 42 16.66 16.00 -4.96
C ALA A 42 15.23 15.41 -4.93
N ALA A 43 14.71 15.06 -3.75
CA ALA A 43 13.38 14.48 -3.58
C ALA A 43 12.26 15.54 -3.50
N GLU A 44 12.55 16.76 -3.03
CA GLU A 44 11.55 17.85 -2.92
C GLU A 44 10.96 18.29 -4.27
N GLY A 45 11.70 18.13 -5.38
CA GLY A 45 11.22 18.44 -6.73
C GLY A 45 10.60 17.27 -7.49
N LEU A 46 10.61 16.05 -6.91
CA LEU A 46 10.10 14.85 -7.57
C LEU A 46 8.62 14.65 -7.24
N GLU A 47 7.75 15.36 -7.96
CA GLU A 47 6.31 15.11 -7.90
C GLU A 47 6.01 13.72 -8.48
N LEU A 48 5.53 12.82 -7.63
CA LEU A 48 5.09 11.49 -8.07
C LEU A 48 3.91 11.65 -9.03
N PRO A 49 3.88 10.92 -10.16
CA PRO A 49 2.72 10.93 -11.05
C PRO A 49 1.48 10.49 -10.27
N GLY A 50 0.51 11.39 -10.11
CA GLY A 50 -0.70 11.18 -9.31
C GLY A 50 -0.68 11.73 -7.89
N ALA A 51 0.35 12.48 -7.47
CA ALA A 51 0.38 13.18 -6.18
C ALA A 51 -0.54 14.40 -6.13
N ASP A 52 -0.74 15.08 -7.26
CA ASP A 52 -1.66 16.21 -7.35
C ASP A 52 -3.09 15.76 -7.67
N LEU A 53 -3.86 15.47 -6.62
CA LEU A 53 -5.30 15.20 -6.72
C LEU A 53 -6.14 16.48 -6.59
N SER A 54 -5.52 17.67 -6.55
CA SER A 54 -6.24 18.94 -6.36
C SER A 54 -7.14 19.29 -7.55
N ASN A 55 -6.83 18.75 -8.72
CA ASN A 55 -7.60 18.91 -9.96
C ASN A 55 -8.59 17.77 -10.22
N GLU A 56 -8.71 16.79 -9.31
CA GLU A 56 -9.63 15.66 -9.46
C GLU A 56 -10.91 15.86 -8.64
N GLU A 57 -12.02 16.10 -9.32
CA GLU A 57 -13.34 16.23 -8.70
C GLU A 57 -13.93 14.83 -8.43
N LEU A 58 -13.97 14.39 -7.17
CA LEU A 58 -14.63 13.14 -6.82
C LEU A 58 -16.16 13.30 -6.93
N ALA A 59 -16.73 12.95 -8.08
CA ALA A 59 -18.17 13.02 -8.34
C ALA A 59 -18.92 11.91 -7.58
N VAL A 60 -19.19 12.11 -6.30
CA VAL A 60 -19.96 11.18 -5.46
C VAL A 60 -21.45 11.43 -5.66
N ARG A 61 -22.16 10.46 -6.25
CA ARG A 61 -23.62 10.50 -6.35
C ARG A 61 -24.25 10.13 -5.02
N VAL A 62 -24.88 11.08 -4.36
CA VAL A 62 -25.67 10.84 -3.14
C VAL A 62 -27.05 10.30 -3.55
N LEU A 63 -27.36 9.06 -3.16
CA LEU A 63 -28.70 8.49 -3.30
C LEU A 63 -29.47 8.70 -2.00
N PRO A 64 -30.70 9.25 -2.05
CA PRO A 64 -31.55 9.35 -0.87
C PRO A 64 -31.97 7.96 -0.41
N LYS A 65 -32.16 7.80 0.89
CA LYS A 65 -32.69 6.59 1.51
C LYS A 65 -34.01 6.18 0.84
N GLN A 66 -34.10 4.95 0.34
CA GLN A 66 -35.36 4.44 -0.22
C GLN A 66 -36.37 4.19 0.89
N GLN A 67 -37.67 4.19 0.55
CA GLN A 67 -38.77 4.04 1.53
C GLN A 67 -38.64 2.75 2.36
N ASP A 68 -38.13 1.70 1.73
CA ASP A 68 -38.01 0.37 2.29
C ASP A 68 -36.61 0.03 2.83
N GLU A 69 -35.74 1.02 3.04
CA GLU A 69 -34.38 0.81 3.57
C GLU A 69 -34.21 1.37 4.99
N PHE A 70 -33.26 0.82 5.75
CA PHE A 70 -32.77 1.41 7.01
C PHE A 70 -31.30 1.09 7.26
N THR A 71 -30.60 1.96 7.99
CA THR A 71 -29.23 1.74 8.43
C THR A 71 -29.25 1.12 9.82
N CYS A 72 -28.67 -0.07 9.98
CA CYS A 72 -28.57 -0.69 11.30
C CYS A 72 -27.59 0.07 12.20
N MET A 73 -27.97 0.36 13.44
CA MET A 73 -27.12 1.06 14.40
C MET A 73 -26.06 0.17 15.09
N SER A 74 -26.02 -1.14 14.77
CA SER A 74 -25.01 -2.06 15.28
C SER A 74 -23.93 -2.39 14.25
N CYS A 75 -24.29 -2.72 13.01
CA CYS A 75 -23.32 -3.03 11.93
C CYS A 75 -23.13 -1.89 10.92
N PHE A 76 -23.90 -0.81 10.99
CA PHE A 76 -23.86 0.35 10.08
C PHE A 76 -24.15 0.04 8.60
N LEU A 77 -24.65 -1.14 8.29
CA LEU A 77 -25.06 -1.53 6.95
C LEU A 77 -26.50 -1.09 6.64
N VAL A 78 -26.77 -0.84 5.36
CA VAL A 78 -28.12 -0.57 4.85
C VAL A 78 -28.81 -1.89 4.54
N HIS A 79 -29.98 -2.09 5.13
CA HIS A 79 -30.83 -3.27 4.91
C HIS A 79 -32.24 -2.86 4.50
N HIS A 80 -32.95 -3.79 3.87
CA HIS A 80 -34.38 -3.64 3.62
C HIS A 80 -35.18 -3.74 4.93
N ARG A 81 -36.29 -3.01 5.08
CA ARG A 81 -37.16 -2.98 6.29
C ARG A 81 -37.65 -4.34 6.73
N SER A 82 -37.72 -5.33 5.83
CA SER A 82 -38.02 -6.72 6.17
C SER A 82 -36.99 -7.36 7.12
N GLN A 83 -35.77 -6.83 7.16
CA GLN A 83 -34.69 -7.28 8.04
C GLN A 83 -34.63 -6.51 9.36
N LEU A 84 -35.58 -5.62 9.64
CA LEU A 84 -35.70 -4.94 10.93
C LEU A 84 -36.08 -5.97 12.01
N ALA A 85 -35.31 -6.01 13.10
CA ALA A 85 -35.56 -6.89 14.24
C ALA A 85 -36.19 -6.13 15.41
N ARG A 86 -35.49 -5.11 15.91
CA ARG A 86 -35.96 -4.25 17.00
C ARG A 86 -35.55 -2.80 16.77
N GLU A 87 -36.25 -1.89 17.44
CA GLU A 87 -35.89 -0.49 17.53
C GLU A 87 -35.68 -0.12 19.00
N LYS A 88 -34.46 0.27 19.38
CA LYS A 88 -34.11 0.66 20.76
C LYS A 88 -33.89 2.16 20.80
N ASN A 89 -34.73 2.91 21.52
CA ASN A 89 -34.62 4.38 21.62
C ASN A 89 -34.60 5.09 20.25
N GLY A 90 -35.37 4.62 19.26
CA GLY A 90 -35.35 5.18 17.91
C GLY A 90 -34.20 4.69 17.01
N GLN A 91 -33.37 3.75 17.49
CA GLN A 91 -32.26 3.18 16.73
C GLN A 91 -32.65 1.80 16.18
N PRO A 92 -32.76 1.64 14.84
CA PRO A 92 -33.12 0.37 14.24
C PRO A 92 -31.95 -0.61 14.24
N ILE A 93 -32.22 -1.88 14.59
CA ILE A 93 -31.25 -2.98 14.61
C ILE A 93 -31.73 -4.08 13.63
N CYS A 94 -30.81 -4.61 12.81
CA CYS A 94 -31.12 -5.70 11.87
C CYS A 94 -31.13 -7.06 12.58
N ARG A 95 -31.78 -8.06 11.95
CA ARG A 95 -31.88 -9.43 12.47
C ARG A 95 -30.56 -10.12 12.74
N ASP A 96 -29.50 -9.76 12.01
CA ASP A 96 -28.18 -10.36 12.20
C ASP A 96 -27.45 -9.79 13.44
N CYS A 97 -27.85 -8.60 13.91
CA CYS A 97 -27.26 -7.92 15.07
C CYS A 97 -28.13 -7.98 16.33
N ASP A 98 -29.29 -8.64 16.26
CA ASP A 98 -30.25 -8.70 17.37
C ASP A 98 -29.80 -9.62 18.51
#